data_AF-A0A3M3LA41-F1
#
_entry.id   AF-A0A3M3LA41-F1
#
_cell.length_a   1.000
_cell.length_b   1.000
_cell.length_c   1.000
_cell.angle_alpha   90.00
_cell.angle_beta   90.00
_cell.angle_gamma   90.00
#
_symmetry.space_group_name_H-M   'P 1'
#
loop_
_entity.id
_entity.type
_entity.pdbx_description
1 polymer ?
#
loop_
_entity_poly.entity_id
_entity_poly.type
_entity_poly.pdbx_seq_one_letter_code
_entity_poly.pdbx_strand_id
1 'polypeptide(L)'
;MAVRFLLGCFQSVKGCAIDQETSGLPRFSTQSEATCIAIETRTWHFAVSVFPKKSIASVCSDPAGVHGELQDMNSFLSPGMRLMGRVGFARKFQVLFLLFILPLAGSAWFITKDYRNKLEVISGEQSGVRQLLALDDLNVELSAQRDHAARWKAADILREPTPAAREAMAGVDAGIPRITKALQGVNAVLVQESAPADTMARYKALQAAVTGLDTASLRTVGWWPDGYDRFTTVLNLVQALREQIAMDSGLILDPWLETYMLMQLSTQQVPDLIERIGRLSSVGQTSVASGQFSLQSRLQMRDLRGRIDDSKEQMNKAASLLLSKLPEQLQPWADTYAGVKQVLETELKVIDDGVFGGSIKLKPEEFEKSIDTLTNSTSGLRKHSLESLNGRLDYYHESSNMEFIPLAVVFCVLVAMAMYLFACLQSSIRNSARGITTLAESLRDGNLCVEVAVQGRDELAAISKALNVAVVQLRTSLLGVNQETLRVGDAVLTLTAQSSGTLNEVEDQQQQISQIATAATELAATSQGVARSCEQASESARHTRHIAEQSSQDSQRTTDSIQQLNQRLTETAAALGRVSEQGQQIQSVVDAIRGIAEQTNLLAL
;
A
#
# COMPACT_ATOMS: atom_id res chain seq x y z
N MET A 1 -1.80 26.65 16.10
CA MET A 1 -0.34 26.49 16.29
C MET A 1 0.13 25.10 15.82
N ALA A 2 -0.17 24.72 14.57
CA ALA A 2 0.31 23.49 13.91
C ALA A 2 0.28 23.62 12.38
N VAL A 3 0.38 24.84 11.85
CA VAL A 3 0.40 25.15 10.39
C VAL A 3 1.65 25.98 10.02
N ARG A 4 2.55 26.22 10.99
CA ARG A 4 3.75 27.04 10.81
C ARG A 4 5.04 26.24 10.55
N PHE A 5 4.93 24.94 10.28
CA PHE A 5 6.09 24.04 10.08
C PHE A 5 6.20 23.42 8.67
N LEU A 6 5.23 23.68 7.77
CA LEU A 6 5.24 23.16 6.39
C LEU A 6 5.41 24.23 5.29
N LEU A 7 5.61 25.50 5.65
CA LEU A 7 5.86 26.60 4.70
C LEU A 7 7.32 27.09 4.67
N GLY A 8 8.26 26.35 5.27
CA GLY A 8 9.68 26.76 5.42
C GLY A 8 10.67 26.19 4.42
N CYS A 9 10.25 25.50 3.34
CA CYS A 9 11.18 24.86 2.40
C CYS A 9 10.89 25.14 0.90
N PHE A 10 10.10 26.18 0.60
CA PHE A 10 9.81 26.55 -0.80
C PHE A 10 10.06 28.04 -1.13
N GLN A 11 11.03 28.67 -0.45
CA GLN A 11 11.45 30.05 -0.73
C GLN A 11 12.95 30.27 -0.47
N SER A 12 13.76 29.96 -1.49
CA SER A 12 15.12 30.45 -1.81
C SER A 12 15.67 29.41 -2.79
N VAL A 13 15.75 29.61 -4.11
CA VAL A 13 16.35 30.72 -4.82
C VAL A 13 15.70 30.79 -6.21
N LYS A 14 14.86 31.81 -6.43
CA LYS A 14 14.64 32.41 -7.76
C LYS A 14 15.03 33.87 -7.59
N GLY A 15 16.13 34.25 -8.22
CA GLY A 15 16.69 35.58 -8.14
C GLY A 15 17.83 35.77 -9.13
N CYS A 16 17.54 35.61 -10.42
CA CYS A 16 18.06 36.53 -11.44
C CYS A 16 17.27 36.31 -12.74
N ALA A 17 16.52 37.34 -13.13
CA ALA A 17 15.79 37.39 -14.37
C ALA A 17 16.69 38.01 -15.46
N ILE A 18 16.62 37.40 -16.65
CA ILE A 18 16.58 38.02 -17.99
C ILE A 18 17.72 38.97 -18.37
N ASP A 19 18.51 38.57 -19.37
CA ASP A 19 18.69 39.39 -20.56
C ASP A 19 19.00 38.54 -21.81
N GLN A 20 18.45 39.00 -22.93
CA GLN A 20 18.59 38.45 -24.29
C GLN A 20 20.01 38.67 -24.83
N GLU A 21 20.58 37.73 -25.59
CA GLU A 21 21.04 37.92 -26.98
C GLU A 21 21.82 36.72 -27.56
N THR A 22 21.44 36.38 -28.80
CA THR A 22 22.22 35.94 -29.97
C THR A 22 23.31 34.82 -29.92
N SER A 23 23.06 33.82 -30.78
CA SER A 23 24.00 33.21 -31.76
C SER A 23 25.06 32.16 -31.34
N GLY A 24 25.14 31.07 -32.12
CA GLY A 24 26.41 30.40 -32.46
C GLY A 24 26.70 29.02 -31.85
N LEU A 25 26.61 27.98 -32.69
CA LEU A 25 27.46 26.76 -32.66
C LEU A 25 28.98 27.13 -32.72
N PRO A 26 30.00 26.24 -32.51
CA PRO A 26 30.04 24.79 -32.18
C PRO A 26 31.21 24.33 -31.21
N ARG A 27 31.39 22.98 -31.10
CA ARG A 27 32.63 22.16 -30.92
C ARG A 27 33.19 21.75 -29.53
N PHE A 28 33.35 20.40 -29.41
CA PHE A 28 34.46 19.59 -28.86
C PHE A 28 35.50 20.23 -27.91
N SER A 29 35.74 19.59 -26.74
CA SER A 29 37.03 18.92 -26.43
C SER A 29 37.05 18.23 -25.06
N THR A 30 37.62 17.03 -25.06
CA THR A 30 38.20 16.24 -23.96
C THR A 30 39.28 17.00 -23.15
N GLN A 31 39.23 16.95 -21.81
CA GLN A 31 40.37 16.76 -20.89
C GLN A 31 39.98 17.16 -19.46
N SER A 32 40.15 16.25 -18.50
CA SER A 32 40.83 16.49 -17.21
C SER A 32 40.49 15.36 -16.24
N GLU A 33 41.26 14.28 -16.34
CA GLU A 33 41.57 13.41 -15.21
C GLU A 33 42.46 14.18 -14.21
N ALA A 34 42.45 13.70 -12.96
CA ALA A 34 43.44 13.97 -11.91
C ALA A 34 43.29 15.26 -11.09
N THR A 35 42.31 15.30 -10.17
CA THR A 35 42.51 15.92 -8.85
C THR A 35 41.46 15.41 -7.85
N CYS A 36 41.78 14.36 -7.06
CA CYS A 36 41.24 14.12 -5.71
C CYS A 36 41.82 12.81 -5.13
N ILE A 37 43.14 12.76 -4.98
CA ILE A 37 43.82 11.90 -4.01
C ILE A 37 44.48 12.84 -3.02
N ALA A 38 44.42 12.46 -1.74
CA ALA A 38 44.91 13.15 -0.55
C ALA A 38 43.92 14.14 0.07
N ILE A 39 43.18 13.65 1.07
CA ILE A 39 43.05 14.19 2.43
C ILE A 39 42.21 13.15 3.23
N GLU A 40 42.66 12.82 4.44
CA GLU A 40 42.07 11.89 5.45
C GLU A 40 42.66 10.47 5.59
N THR A 41 43.99 10.40 5.77
CA THR A 41 44.63 9.38 6.62
C THR A 41 45.21 10.07 7.86
N ARG A 42 44.40 10.30 8.91
CA ARG A 42 44.93 10.71 10.23
C ARG A 42 43.97 10.56 11.42
N THR A 43 43.35 9.40 11.63
CA THR A 43 42.55 9.16 12.86
C THR A 43 42.40 7.67 13.22
N TRP A 44 43.45 6.84 13.14
CA TRP A 44 43.43 5.47 13.70
C TRP A 44 44.77 5.01 14.31
N HIS A 45 45.41 5.89 15.09
CA HIS A 45 46.54 5.52 15.94
C HIS A 45 46.34 6.12 17.34
N PHE A 46 45.38 5.61 18.11
CA PHE A 46 45.33 5.76 19.57
C PHE A 46 44.28 4.79 20.15
N ALA A 47 44.71 3.57 20.49
CA ALA A 47 44.10 2.67 21.50
C ALA A 47 44.62 1.22 21.32
N VAL A 48 45.94 1.03 21.35
CA VAL A 48 46.54 -0.28 21.63
C VAL A 48 47.39 -0.13 22.88
N SER A 49 46.71 -0.11 24.03
CA SER A 49 47.29 -0.41 25.34
C SER A 49 46.17 -0.33 26.37
N VAL A 50 45.92 -1.44 27.06
CA VAL A 50 45.01 -1.68 28.21
C VAL A 50 43.94 -2.73 27.85
N PHE A 51 44.38 -3.99 27.79
CA PHE A 51 43.53 -5.15 28.08
C PHE A 51 44.40 -6.17 28.82
N PRO A 52 44.02 -6.63 30.03
CA PRO A 52 44.76 -7.69 30.71
C PRO A 52 44.43 -9.02 30.03
N LYS A 53 45.47 -9.84 29.80
CA LYS A 53 45.33 -11.26 29.46
C LYS A 53 44.56 -11.96 30.59
N LYS A 54 43.27 -12.24 30.40
CA LYS A 54 42.56 -13.27 31.17
C LYS A 54 42.42 -14.53 30.32
N SER A 55 42.83 -15.64 30.92
CA SER A 55 42.83 -17.01 30.41
C SER A 55 41.43 -17.45 29.96
N ILE A 56 41.38 -18.24 28.87
CA ILE A 56 40.18 -18.76 28.18
C ILE A 56 39.43 -19.84 29.01
N ALA A 57 39.82 -20.11 30.26
CA ALA A 57 39.29 -21.23 31.04
C ALA A 57 38.17 -20.91 32.06
N SER A 58 37.57 -19.70 32.08
CA SER A 58 36.58 -19.35 33.14
C SER A 58 35.19 -18.90 32.66
N VAL A 59 34.75 -19.23 31.44
CA VAL A 59 33.45 -18.77 30.89
C VAL A 59 32.33 -19.83 30.99
N CYS A 60 32.58 -20.98 31.63
CA CYS A 60 31.55 -22.01 31.83
C CYS A 60 31.34 -22.32 33.32
N SER A 61 30.83 -21.35 34.08
CA SER A 61 30.24 -21.61 35.41
C SER A 61 29.48 -20.38 35.93
N ASP A 62 28.25 -20.16 35.45
CA ASP A 62 27.10 -19.69 36.25
C ASP A 62 25.86 -19.41 35.37
N PRO A 63 24.75 -20.18 35.45
CA PRO A 63 23.50 -19.84 34.78
C PRO A 63 22.43 -19.24 35.72
N ALA A 64 22.79 -18.69 36.89
CA ALA A 64 21.81 -18.38 37.95
C ALA A 64 21.83 -16.93 38.48
N GLY A 65 22.03 -15.92 37.63
CA GLY A 65 22.19 -14.53 38.10
C GLY A 65 21.40 -13.41 37.42
N VAL A 66 20.57 -13.66 36.38
CA VAL A 66 19.99 -12.57 35.55
C VAL A 66 18.45 -12.61 35.44
N HIS A 67 17.76 -13.46 36.19
CA HIS A 67 16.29 -13.63 36.06
C HIS A 67 15.42 -12.94 37.12
N GLY A 68 15.89 -11.84 37.73
CA GLY A 68 15.22 -11.22 38.88
C GLY A 68 14.17 -10.13 38.62
N GLU A 69 14.25 -9.34 37.54
CA GLU A 69 13.45 -8.09 37.44
C GLU A 69 12.48 -7.98 36.25
N LEU A 70 12.38 -8.99 35.38
CA LEU A 70 11.48 -8.97 34.21
C LEU A 70 10.20 -9.82 34.37
N GLN A 71 9.98 -10.41 35.54
CA GLN A 71 8.97 -11.46 35.70
C GLN A 71 7.55 -10.94 36.01
N ASP A 72 7.38 -9.73 36.55
CA ASP A 72 6.06 -9.23 36.96
C ASP A 72 5.26 -8.53 35.85
N MET A 73 5.90 -8.02 34.80
CA MET A 73 5.19 -7.32 33.72
C MET A 73 4.59 -8.27 32.67
N ASN A 74 5.00 -9.54 32.67
CA ASN A 74 4.55 -10.55 31.70
C ASN A 74 3.28 -11.31 32.12
N SER A 75 2.87 -11.25 33.39
CA SER A 75 1.72 -12.03 33.87
C SER A 75 0.38 -11.55 33.28
N PHE A 76 0.19 -10.23 33.18
CA PHE A 76 -1.03 -9.62 32.61
C PHE A 76 -1.18 -9.85 31.10
N LEU A 77 -0.07 -9.81 30.35
CA LEU A 77 -0.06 -10.04 28.90
C LEU A 77 0.03 -11.52 28.52
N SER A 78 0.33 -12.42 29.47
CA SER A 78 0.52 -13.86 29.23
C SER A 78 -0.65 -14.58 28.55
N PRO A 79 -1.95 -14.31 28.85
CA PRO A 79 -3.04 -14.97 28.14
C PRO A 79 -3.15 -14.47 26.69
N GLY A 80 -2.94 -13.17 26.47
CA GLY A 80 -2.93 -12.57 25.12
C GLY A 80 -1.77 -13.06 24.26
N MET A 81 -0.57 -13.19 24.83
CA MET A 81 0.61 -13.72 24.15
C MET A 81 0.44 -15.20 23.76
N ARG A 82 -0.17 -16.02 24.62
CA ARG A 82 -0.46 -17.44 24.31
C ARG A 82 -1.50 -17.58 23.19
N LEU A 83 -2.54 -16.73 23.19
CA LEU A 83 -3.56 -16.71 22.14
C LEU A 83 -2.96 -16.27 20.80
N MET A 84 -2.20 -15.17 20.78
CA MET A 84 -1.53 -14.68 19.57
C MET A 84 -0.38 -15.59 19.12
N GLY A 85 0.26 -16.34 20.01
CA GLY A 85 1.36 -17.26 19.64
C GLY A 85 0.96 -18.37 18.67
N ARG A 86 -0.33 -18.74 18.64
CA ARG A 86 -0.87 -19.80 17.76
C ARG A 86 -1.27 -19.31 16.37
N VAL A 87 -1.19 -18.00 16.13
CA VAL A 87 -1.72 -17.35 14.94
C VAL A 87 -0.56 -16.79 14.12
N GLY A 88 -0.50 -17.11 12.82
CA GLY A 88 0.53 -16.58 11.93
C GLY A 88 0.54 -15.04 11.88
N PHE A 89 1.70 -14.44 11.68
CA PHE A 89 1.91 -12.99 11.77
C PHE A 89 0.90 -12.18 10.94
N ALA A 90 0.60 -12.60 9.71
CA ALA A 90 -0.37 -11.94 8.84
C ALA A 90 -1.80 -11.87 9.43
N ARG A 91 -2.25 -12.90 10.16
CA ARG A 91 -3.58 -12.92 10.79
C ARG A 91 -3.63 -11.99 12.01
N LYS A 92 -2.52 -11.76 12.71
CA LYS A 92 -2.45 -10.78 13.81
C LYS A 92 -2.74 -9.36 13.31
N PHE A 93 -2.15 -8.98 12.18
CA PHE A 93 -2.40 -7.68 11.55
C PHE A 93 -3.83 -7.55 11.03
N GLN A 94 -4.44 -8.63 10.52
CA GLN A 94 -5.86 -8.63 10.14
C GLN A 94 -6.78 -8.37 11.33
N VAL A 95 -6.53 -8.99 12.48
CA VAL A 95 -7.32 -8.74 13.70
C VAL A 95 -7.18 -7.29 14.16
N LEU A 96 -5.96 -6.74 14.16
CA LEU A 96 -5.71 -5.34 14.51
C LEU A 96 -6.42 -4.39 13.54
N PHE A 97 -6.32 -4.65 12.23
CA PHE A 97 -6.98 -3.86 11.20
C PHE A 97 -8.51 -3.88 11.34
N LEU A 98 -9.10 -5.06 11.58
CA LEU A 98 -10.54 -5.20 11.84
C LEU A 98 -10.96 -4.42 13.09
N LEU A 99 -10.14 -4.44 14.15
CA LEU A 99 -10.38 -3.70 15.38
C LEU A 99 -10.43 -2.17 15.16
N PHE A 100 -9.66 -1.65 14.20
CA PHE A 100 -9.71 -0.22 13.83
C PHE A 100 -10.80 0.10 12.80
N ILE A 101 -11.05 -0.79 11.84
CA ILE A 101 -12.08 -0.58 10.80
C ILE A 101 -13.49 -0.62 11.38
N LEU A 102 -13.78 -1.51 12.34
CA LEU A 102 -15.13 -1.66 12.90
C LEU A 102 -15.68 -0.34 13.49
N PRO A 103 -14.96 0.36 14.38
CA PRO A 103 -15.39 1.66 14.89
C PRO A 103 -15.51 2.71 13.78
N LEU A 104 -14.61 2.70 12.80
CA LEU A 104 -14.63 3.65 11.68
C LEU A 104 -15.86 3.45 10.78
N ALA A 105 -16.20 2.20 10.49
CA ALA A 105 -17.39 1.81 9.74
C ALA A 105 -18.67 2.14 10.52
N GLY A 106 -18.67 1.92 11.85
CA GLY A 106 -19.77 2.32 12.73
C GLY A 106 -20.01 3.84 12.72
N SER A 107 -18.96 4.63 12.83
CA SER A 107 -19.03 6.10 12.74
C SER A 107 -19.52 6.56 11.37
N ALA A 108 -19.01 5.97 10.28
CA ALA A 108 -19.46 6.29 8.92
C ALA A 108 -20.96 5.97 8.72
N TRP A 109 -21.41 4.83 9.24
CA TRP A 109 -22.83 4.46 9.23
C TRP A 109 -23.69 5.45 10.01
N PHE A 110 -23.25 5.84 11.21
CA PHE A 110 -23.97 6.82 12.04
C PHE A 110 -24.08 8.19 11.37
N ILE A 111 -22.98 8.71 10.83
CA ILE A 111 -22.96 9.99 10.10
C ILE A 111 -23.87 9.91 8.86
N THR A 112 -23.76 8.85 8.07
CA THR A 112 -24.60 8.67 6.88
C THR A 112 -26.08 8.59 7.24
N LYS A 113 -26.43 7.91 8.34
CA LYS A 113 -27.80 7.84 8.85
C LYS A 113 -28.31 9.21 9.29
N ASP A 114 -27.52 9.98 10.03
CA ASP A 114 -27.89 11.33 10.47
C ASP A 114 -28.15 12.26 9.27
N TYR A 115 -27.28 12.23 8.26
CA TYR A 115 -27.45 13.00 7.03
C TYR A 115 -28.67 12.55 6.22
N ARG A 116 -28.91 11.24 6.09
CA ARG A 116 -30.10 10.73 5.40
C ARG A 116 -31.38 11.19 6.10
N ASN A 117 -31.44 11.11 7.42
CA ASN A 117 -32.60 11.57 8.18
C ASN A 117 -32.84 13.07 7.97
N LYS A 118 -31.79 13.90 7.94
CA LYS A 118 -31.91 15.34 7.64
C LYS A 118 -32.47 15.60 6.23
N LEU A 119 -31.96 14.89 5.22
CA LEU A 119 -32.46 15.02 3.85
C LEU A 119 -33.90 14.51 3.70
N GLU A 120 -34.27 13.46 4.43
CA GLU A 120 -35.64 12.94 4.46
C GLU A 120 -36.62 13.95 5.07
N VAL A 121 -36.21 14.64 6.15
CA VAL A 121 -37.00 15.74 6.74
C VAL A 121 -37.19 16.88 5.73
N ILE A 122 -36.12 17.38 5.10
CA ILE A 122 -36.21 18.46 4.10
C ILE A 122 -37.08 18.03 2.90
N SER A 123 -36.93 16.80 2.43
CA SER A 123 -37.76 16.24 1.36
C SER A 123 -39.23 16.16 1.76
N GLY A 124 -39.52 15.83 3.02
CA GLY A 124 -40.87 15.86 3.60
C GLY A 124 -41.44 17.28 3.65
N GLU A 125 -40.66 18.26 4.09
CA GLU A 125 -41.05 19.67 4.12
C GLU A 125 -41.39 20.19 2.70
N GLN A 126 -40.52 19.91 1.72
CA GLN A 126 -40.76 20.26 0.31
C GLN A 126 -42.02 19.59 -0.27
N SER A 127 -42.24 18.32 0.10
CA SER A 127 -43.46 17.60 -0.25
C SER A 127 -44.70 18.32 0.28
N GLY A 128 -44.66 18.74 1.55
CA GLY A 128 -45.70 19.55 2.16
C GLY A 128 -45.96 20.86 1.40
N VAL A 129 -44.92 21.59 1.01
CA VAL A 129 -45.07 22.83 0.25
C VAL A 129 -45.74 22.60 -1.10
N ARG A 130 -45.38 21.53 -1.83
CA ARG A 130 -46.05 21.18 -3.10
C ARG A 130 -47.53 20.85 -2.92
N GLN A 131 -47.88 20.13 -1.85
CA GLN A 131 -49.28 19.85 -1.49
C GLN A 131 -50.04 21.14 -1.14
N LEU A 132 -49.40 22.06 -0.40
CA LEU A 132 -49.98 23.36 -0.04
C LEU A 132 -50.19 24.28 -1.25
N LEU A 133 -49.28 24.26 -2.23
CA LEU A 133 -49.44 24.98 -3.49
C LEU A 133 -50.62 24.45 -4.30
N ALA A 134 -50.83 23.13 -4.36
CA ALA A 134 -52.01 22.56 -5.01
C ALA A 134 -53.32 22.94 -4.29
N LEU A 135 -53.28 22.97 -2.95
CA LEU A 135 -54.42 23.40 -2.12
C LEU A 135 -54.71 24.91 -2.28
N ASP A 136 -53.68 25.70 -2.60
CA ASP A 136 -53.78 27.14 -2.87
C ASP A 136 -54.76 27.43 -4.00
N ASP A 137 -54.58 26.75 -5.14
CA ASP A 137 -55.40 26.92 -6.34
C ASP A 137 -56.87 26.57 -6.06
N LEU A 138 -57.13 25.53 -5.26
CA LEU A 138 -58.48 25.16 -4.83
C LEU A 138 -59.10 26.23 -3.91
N ASN A 139 -58.32 26.78 -2.98
CA ASN A 139 -58.80 27.81 -2.05
C ASN A 139 -59.21 29.10 -2.79
N VAL A 140 -58.47 29.48 -3.83
CA VAL A 140 -58.78 30.64 -4.69
C VAL A 140 -60.12 30.45 -5.40
N GLU A 141 -60.33 29.30 -6.04
CA GLU A 141 -61.60 29.01 -6.73
C GLU A 141 -62.79 28.94 -5.77
N LEU A 142 -62.64 28.31 -4.60
CA LEU A 142 -63.70 28.25 -3.59
C LEU A 142 -64.05 29.62 -3.00
N SER A 143 -63.04 30.47 -2.79
CA SER A 143 -63.25 31.83 -2.28
C SER A 143 -63.97 32.71 -3.31
N ALA A 144 -63.54 32.66 -4.58
CA ALA A 144 -64.20 33.37 -5.68
C ALA A 144 -65.65 32.90 -5.85
N GLN A 145 -65.91 31.60 -5.70
CA GLN A 145 -67.24 31.04 -5.76
C GLN A 145 -68.16 31.56 -4.65
N ARG A 146 -67.66 31.66 -3.42
CA ARG A 146 -68.40 32.29 -2.31
C ARG A 146 -68.74 33.74 -2.62
N ASP A 147 -67.81 34.50 -3.18
CA ASP A 147 -68.03 35.90 -3.54
C ASP A 147 -69.08 36.03 -4.66
N HIS A 148 -69.04 35.18 -5.70
CA HIS A 148 -70.10 35.13 -6.71
C HIS A 148 -71.48 34.81 -6.11
N ALA A 149 -71.55 33.86 -5.16
CA ALA A 149 -72.79 33.55 -4.46
C ALA A 149 -73.30 34.73 -3.62
N ALA A 150 -72.41 35.47 -2.96
CA ALA A 150 -72.77 36.69 -2.22
C ALA A 150 -73.30 37.80 -3.14
N ARG A 151 -72.69 37.98 -4.33
CA ARG A 151 -73.15 38.92 -5.36
C ARG A 151 -74.51 38.54 -5.91
N TRP A 152 -74.72 37.26 -6.22
CA TRP A 152 -76.03 36.74 -6.61
C TRP A 152 -77.05 37.10 -5.53
N LYS A 153 -76.75 36.85 -4.26
CA LYS A 153 -77.68 37.09 -3.15
C LYS A 153 -78.02 38.56 -2.96
N ALA A 154 -77.05 39.44 -3.17
CA ALA A 154 -77.27 40.88 -3.13
C ALA A 154 -78.17 41.37 -4.28
N ALA A 155 -78.13 40.71 -5.44
CA ALA A 155 -78.92 41.07 -6.62
C ALA A 155 -80.31 40.38 -6.68
N ASP A 156 -80.53 39.33 -5.89
CA ASP A 156 -81.74 38.48 -5.90
C ASP A 156 -82.82 39.02 -4.95
N ILE A 157 -83.32 40.23 -5.23
CA ILE A 157 -84.28 40.97 -4.37
C ILE A 157 -85.74 40.78 -4.86
N LEU A 158 -85.97 40.16 -6.02
CA LEU A 158 -87.27 40.07 -6.70
C LEU A 158 -87.69 38.63 -6.99
N ARG A 159 -88.98 38.38 -7.26
CA ARG A 159 -89.51 37.06 -7.66
C ARG A 159 -88.92 36.54 -8.99
N GLU A 160 -88.36 37.43 -9.82
CA GLU A 160 -87.62 37.08 -11.04
C GLU A 160 -86.18 37.60 -10.95
N PRO A 161 -85.17 36.79 -11.30
CA PRO A 161 -83.77 37.17 -11.18
C PRO A 161 -83.40 38.29 -12.17
N THR A 162 -82.84 39.36 -11.61
CA THR A 162 -82.28 40.50 -12.36
C THR A 162 -81.16 40.04 -13.31
N PRO A 163 -80.81 40.82 -14.37
CA PRO A 163 -79.69 40.48 -15.25
C PRO A 163 -78.39 40.24 -14.47
N ALA A 164 -78.09 41.07 -13.47
CA ALA A 164 -76.94 40.91 -12.58
C ALA A 164 -77.01 39.61 -11.74
N ALA A 165 -78.20 39.24 -11.24
CA ALA A 165 -78.38 37.97 -10.54
C ALA A 165 -78.14 36.77 -11.46
N ARG A 166 -78.60 36.81 -12.72
CA ARG A 166 -78.34 35.74 -13.70
C ARG A 166 -76.87 35.63 -14.07
N GLU A 167 -76.16 36.74 -14.18
CA GLU A 167 -74.72 36.76 -14.44
C GLU A 167 -73.94 36.17 -13.27
N ALA A 168 -74.25 36.59 -12.03
CA ALA A 168 -73.61 36.04 -10.83
C ALA A 168 -73.88 34.54 -10.67
N MET A 169 -75.11 34.09 -10.96
CA MET A 169 -75.48 32.68 -11.02
C MET A 169 -74.67 31.90 -12.06
N ALA A 170 -74.55 32.43 -13.28
CA ALA A 170 -73.74 31.82 -14.32
C ALA A 170 -72.27 31.74 -13.89
N GLY A 171 -71.77 32.74 -13.14
CA GLY A 171 -70.45 32.73 -12.51
C GLY A 171 -70.29 31.58 -11.51
N VAL A 172 -71.28 31.37 -10.64
CA VAL A 172 -71.33 30.21 -9.72
C VAL A 172 -71.27 28.91 -10.53
N ASP A 173 -72.17 28.68 -11.48
CA ASP A 173 -72.16 27.41 -12.21
C ASP A 173 -70.88 27.20 -13.06
N ALA A 174 -70.29 28.28 -13.59
CA ALA A 174 -69.02 28.24 -14.32
C ALA A 174 -67.80 27.93 -13.42
N GLY A 175 -67.88 28.20 -12.11
CA GLY A 175 -66.83 27.88 -11.14
C GLY A 175 -66.75 26.39 -10.78
N ILE A 176 -67.87 25.66 -10.82
CA ILE A 176 -67.94 24.22 -10.47
C ILE A 176 -66.93 23.34 -11.23
N PRO A 177 -66.79 23.43 -12.58
CA PRO A 177 -65.78 22.65 -13.29
C PRO A 177 -64.33 23.04 -12.91
N ARG A 178 -64.07 24.31 -12.58
CA ARG A 178 -62.74 24.77 -12.12
C ARG A 178 -62.42 24.21 -10.74
N ILE A 179 -63.37 24.25 -9.81
CA ILE A 179 -63.23 23.63 -8.47
C ILE A 179 -63.00 22.12 -8.60
N THR A 180 -63.75 21.45 -9.48
CA THR A 180 -63.58 20.00 -9.71
C THR A 180 -62.18 19.68 -10.23
N LYS A 181 -61.67 20.48 -11.19
CA LYS A 181 -60.31 20.34 -11.70
C LYS A 181 -59.26 20.61 -10.62
N ALA A 182 -59.44 21.65 -9.80
CA ALA A 182 -58.54 21.97 -8.70
C ALA A 182 -58.53 20.85 -7.64
N LEU A 183 -59.69 20.28 -7.28
CA LEU A 183 -59.79 19.11 -6.39
C LEU A 183 -59.04 17.89 -6.95
N GLN A 184 -59.15 17.63 -8.26
CA GLN A 184 -58.40 16.56 -8.91
C GLN A 184 -56.89 16.82 -8.87
N GLY A 185 -56.47 18.08 -9.06
CA GLY A 185 -55.09 18.51 -8.92
C GLY A 185 -54.55 18.27 -7.51
N VAL A 186 -55.30 18.66 -6.48
CA VAL A 186 -54.96 18.37 -5.08
C VAL A 186 -54.81 16.87 -4.86
N ASN A 187 -55.76 16.04 -5.30
CA ASN A 187 -55.65 14.58 -5.14
C ASN A 187 -54.42 14.00 -5.85
N ALA A 188 -54.14 14.45 -7.08
CA ALA A 188 -53.00 13.98 -7.84
C ALA A 188 -51.68 14.25 -7.09
N VAL A 189 -51.53 15.45 -6.54
CA VAL A 189 -50.35 15.83 -5.76
C VAL A 189 -50.31 15.06 -4.43
N LEU A 190 -51.41 14.97 -3.68
CA LEU A 190 -51.45 14.20 -2.42
C LEU A 190 -51.05 12.72 -2.63
N VAL A 191 -51.51 12.10 -3.72
CA VAL A 191 -51.16 10.72 -4.06
C VAL A 191 -49.70 10.61 -4.51
N GLN A 192 -49.22 11.52 -5.36
CA GLN A 192 -47.83 11.55 -5.83
C GLN A 192 -46.84 11.70 -4.67
N GLU A 193 -47.19 12.56 -3.71
CA GLU A 193 -46.39 12.88 -2.54
C GLU A 193 -46.57 11.87 -1.39
N SER A 194 -47.37 10.82 -1.59
CA SER A 194 -47.64 9.78 -0.59
C SER A 194 -48.17 10.33 0.74
N ALA A 195 -49.14 11.26 0.65
CA ALA A 195 -49.72 11.91 1.81
C ALA A 195 -50.28 10.90 2.85
N PRO A 196 -50.12 11.16 4.16
CA PRO A 196 -50.59 10.24 5.20
C PRO A 196 -52.10 10.01 5.18
N ALA A 197 -52.52 8.93 5.86
CA ALA A 197 -53.93 8.53 5.91
C ALA A 197 -54.85 9.63 6.46
N ASP A 198 -54.41 10.38 7.46
CA ASP A 198 -55.17 11.47 8.08
C ASP A 198 -55.37 12.65 7.12
N THR A 199 -54.30 13.06 6.42
CA THR A 199 -54.39 14.06 5.33
C THR A 199 -55.36 13.60 4.24
N MET A 200 -55.27 12.34 3.79
CA MET A 200 -56.18 11.79 2.79
C MET A 200 -57.64 11.71 3.29
N ALA A 201 -57.86 11.43 4.58
CA ALA A 201 -59.20 11.41 5.17
C ALA A 201 -59.84 12.81 5.17
N ARG A 202 -59.06 13.84 5.55
CA ARG A 202 -59.51 15.25 5.50
C ARG A 202 -59.77 15.71 4.07
N TYR A 203 -58.93 15.32 3.12
CA TYR A 203 -59.17 15.59 1.70
C TYR A 203 -60.49 14.97 1.22
N LYS A 204 -60.79 13.71 1.58
CA LYS A 204 -62.08 13.07 1.23
C LYS A 204 -63.28 13.79 1.85
N ALA A 205 -63.17 14.24 3.09
CA ALA A 205 -64.22 15.04 3.73
C ALA A 205 -64.43 16.38 3.00
N LEU A 206 -63.35 17.06 2.62
CA LEU A 206 -63.39 18.27 1.79
C LEU A 206 -64.06 17.99 0.43
N GLN A 207 -63.63 16.94 -0.28
CA GLN A 207 -64.17 16.55 -1.57
C GLN A 207 -65.69 16.28 -1.49
N ALA A 208 -66.15 15.59 -0.44
CA ALA A 208 -67.58 15.36 -0.22
C ALA A 208 -68.33 16.67 0.04
N ALA A 209 -67.76 17.59 0.82
CA ALA A 209 -68.38 18.86 1.18
C ALA A 209 -68.50 19.84 0.00
N VAL A 210 -67.68 19.70 -1.04
CA VAL A 210 -67.80 20.50 -2.28
C VAL A 210 -69.04 20.13 -3.10
N THR A 211 -69.62 18.93 -2.90
CA THR A 211 -70.82 18.52 -3.63
C THR A 211 -72.05 19.35 -3.20
N GLY A 212 -72.83 19.82 -4.19
CA GLY A 212 -74.03 20.62 -3.94
C GLY A 212 -73.80 22.12 -3.73
N LEU A 213 -72.68 22.66 -4.22
CA LEU A 213 -72.40 24.11 -4.28
C LEU A 213 -72.87 24.78 -5.59
N ASP A 214 -73.49 24.02 -6.50
CA ASP A 214 -74.08 24.52 -7.75
C ASP A 214 -75.41 25.27 -7.50
N THR A 215 -75.83 26.11 -8.45
CA THR A 215 -77.03 26.93 -8.26
C THR A 215 -78.31 26.10 -8.10
N ALA A 216 -78.40 24.93 -8.75
CA ALA A 216 -79.58 24.07 -8.68
C ALA A 216 -79.73 23.47 -7.27
N SER A 217 -78.64 22.95 -6.70
CA SER A 217 -78.60 22.45 -5.33
C SER A 217 -78.88 23.56 -4.32
N LEU A 218 -78.24 24.73 -4.44
CA LEU A 218 -78.41 25.84 -3.51
C LEU A 218 -79.86 26.35 -3.46
N ARG A 219 -80.57 26.38 -4.60
CA ARG A 219 -81.98 26.78 -4.68
C ARG A 219 -82.97 25.86 -3.98
N THR A 220 -82.60 24.58 -3.77
CA THR A 220 -83.48 23.62 -3.08
C THR A 220 -83.50 23.80 -1.55
N VAL A 221 -82.51 24.51 -1.02
CA VAL A 221 -82.40 24.87 0.40
C VAL A 221 -82.88 26.31 0.58
N GLY A 222 -83.13 26.76 1.82
CA GLY A 222 -83.29 28.19 2.12
C GLY A 222 -81.99 28.92 1.77
N TRP A 223 -81.81 29.26 0.50
CA TRP A 223 -80.48 29.34 -0.13
C TRP A 223 -79.53 30.38 0.51
N TRP A 224 -80.09 31.35 1.24
CA TRP A 224 -79.35 32.19 2.17
C TRP A 224 -80.11 32.32 3.49
N PRO A 225 -79.46 32.15 4.67
CA PRO A 225 -78.02 32.05 4.95
C PRO A 225 -77.38 30.67 4.73
N ASP A 226 -78.17 29.63 4.48
CA ASP A 226 -77.66 28.24 4.45
C ASP A 226 -76.59 28.00 3.36
N GLY A 227 -76.70 28.66 2.20
CA GLY A 227 -75.71 28.58 1.14
C GLY A 227 -74.37 29.22 1.50
N TYR A 228 -74.39 30.34 2.23
CA TYR A 228 -73.17 30.96 2.76
C TYR A 228 -72.47 30.04 3.77
N ASP A 229 -73.24 29.45 4.70
CA ASP A 229 -72.70 28.55 5.71
C ASP A 229 -72.07 27.30 5.09
N ARG A 230 -72.59 26.81 3.95
CA ARG A 230 -71.97 25.73 3.15
C ARG A 230 -70.59 26.13 2.63
N PHE A 231 -70.46 27.29 1.98
CA PHE A 231 -69.16 27.77 1.49
C PHE A 231 -68.16 27.98 2.63
N THR A 232 -68.59 28.61 3.73
CA THR A 232 -67.74 28.79 4.92
C THR A 232 -67.31 27.46 5.53
N THR A 233 -68.19 26.46 5.57
CA THR A 233 -67.84 25.11 6.04
C THR A 233 -66.76 24.47 5.17
N VAL A 234 -66.88 24.59 3.85
CA VAL A 234 -65.89 24.05 2.90
C VAL A 234 -64.53 24.77 3.04
N LEU A 235 -64.52 26.09 3.19
CA LEU A 235 -63.29 26.86 3.41
C LEU A 235 -62.62 26.52 4.76
N ASN A 236 -63.41 26.25 5.81
CA ASN A 236 -62.88 25.75 7.08
C ASN A 236 -62.25 24.35 6.92
N LEU A 237 -62.81 23.48 6.08
CA LEU A 237 -62.20 22.18 5.76
C LEU A 237 -60.90 22.34 4.97
N VAL A 238 -60.80 23.34 4.09
CA VAL A 238 -59.53 23.71 3.42
C VAL A 238 -58.49 24.14 4.45
N GLN A 239 -58.85 24.98 5.42
CA GLN A 239 -57.94 25.40 6.50
C GLN A 239 -57.50 24.20 7.36
N ALA A 240 -58.43 23.31 7.73
CA ALA A 240 -58.10 22.10 8.49
C ALA A 240 -57.19 21.14 7.71
N LEU A 241 -57.36 21.02 6.40
CA LEU A 241 -56.47 20.23 5.53
C LEU A 241 -55.09 20.87 5.43
N ARG A 242 -55.01 22.20 5.29
CA ARG A 242 -53.76 22.96 5.28
C ARG A 242 -52.94 22.74 6.56
N GLU A 243 -53.59 22.84 7.72
CA GLU A 243 -52.95 22.60 9.02
C GLU A 243 -52.46 21.16 9.15
N GLN A 244 -53.24 20.18 8.68
CA GLN A 244 -52.81 18.78 8.68
C GLN A 244 -51.61 18.55 7.75
N ILE A 245 -51.61 19.10 6.53
CA ILE A 245 -50.48 18.99 5.60
C ILE A 245 -49.22 19.56 6.24
N ALA A 246 -49.30 20.76 6.83
CA ALA A 246 -48.16 21.38 7.51
C ALA A 246 -47.65 20.56 8.70
N MET A 247 -48.54 19.88 9.43
CA MET A 247 -48.18 19.02 10.55
C MET A 247 -47.53 17.71 10.08
N ASP A 248 -48.13 17.03 9.10
CA ASP A 248 -47.69 15.75 8.57
C ASP A 248 -46.35 15.86 7.82
N SER A 249 -46.10 17.00 7.18
CA SER A 249 -44.87 17.26 6.43
C SER A 249 -43.72 17.79 7.31
N GLY A 250 -43.93 17.98 8.61
CA GLY A 250 -42.91 18.52 9.52
C GLY A 250 -42.67 20.02 9.43
N LEU A 251 -43.37 20.75 8.55
CA LEU A 251 -43.21 22.19 8.31
C LEU A 251 -43.38 23.04 9.58
N ILE A 252 -44.16 22.57 10.54
CA ILE A 252 -44.37 23.27 11.83
C ILE A 252 -43.08 23.29 12.68
N LEU A 253 -42.17 22.33 12.48
CA LEU A 253 -40.96 22.14 13.26
C LEU A 253 -39.70 22.66 12.55
N ASP A 254 -39.88 23.51 11.54
CA ASP A 254 -38.81 24.11 10.75
C ASP A 254 -37.68 24.68 11.64
N PRO A 255 -36.42 24.23 11.48
CA PRO A 255 -35.32 24.65 12.33
C PRO A 255 -34.78 26.05 12.00
N TRP A 256 -35.10 26.58 10.81
CA TRP A 256 -34.63 27.87 10.34
C TRP A 256 -35.70 28.95 10.50
N LEU A 257 -35.29 30.12 10.97
CA LEU A 257 -36.21 31.23 11.26
C LEU A 257 -36.98 31.67 10.01
N GLU A 258 -36.29 31.77 8.86
CA GLU A 258 -36.90 32.26 7.64
C GLU A 258 -37.94 31.30 7.06
N THR A 259 -37.68 29.99 7.07
CA THR A 259 -38.61 28.99 6.55
C THR A 259 -39.81 28.87 7.49
N TYR A 260 -39.56 28.87 8.80
CA TYR A 260 -40.60 28.91 9.81
C TYR A 260 -41.51 30.15 9.67
N MET A 261 -40.95 31.33 9.43
CA MET A 261 -41.75 32.55 9.23
C MET A 261 -42.55 32.52 7.91
N LEU A 262 -41.96 32.06 6.81
CA LEU A 262 -42.66 31.90 5.53
C LEU A 262 -43.79 30.86 5.64
N MET A 263 -43.54 29.75 6.35
CA MET A 263 -44.54 28.74 6.69
C MET A 263 -45.67 29.35 7.52
N GLN A 264 -45.36 30.09 8.59
CA GLN A 264 -46.38 30.71 9.44
C GLN A 264 -47.23 31.74 8.68
N LEU A 265 -46.59 32.56 7.84
CA LEU A 265 -47.27 33.52 6.98
C LEU A 265 -48.19 32.82 5.99
N SER A 266 -47.71 31.78 5.31
CA SER A 266 -48.45 31.10 4.25
C SER A 266 -49.54 30.15 4.75
N THR A 267 -49.39 29.59 5.95
CA THR A 267 -50.31 28.56 6.48
C THR A 267 -51.32 29.08 7.51
N GLN A 268 -51.00 30.19 8.20
CA GLN A 268 -51.84 30.73 9.28
C GLN A 268 -52.23 32.19 9.04
N GLN A 269 -51.25 33.11 8.96
CA GLN A 269 -51.53 34.55 9.03
C GLN A 269 -52.24 35.08 7.79
N VAL A 270 -51.70 34.81 6.60
CA VAL A 270 -52.30 35.28 5.34
C VAL A 270 -53.62 34.57 5.06
N PRO A 271 -53.77 33.25 5.27
CA PRO A 271 -55.07 32.59 5.18
C PRO A 271 -56.18 33.17 6.07
N ASP A 272 -55.87 33.45 7.35
CA ASP A 272 -56.84 34.05 8.28
C ASP A 272 -57.28 35.44 7.79
N LEU A 273 -56.34 36.24 7.25
CA LEU A 273 -56.65 37.53 6.65
C LEU A 273 -57.55 37.41 5.41
N ILE A 274 -57.22 36.49 4.48
CA ILE A 274 -58.03 36.20 3.29
C ILE A 274 -59.46 35.82 3.70
N GLU A 275 -59.61 34.94 4.69
CA GLU A 275 -60.92 34.48 5.12
C GLU A 275 -61.74 35.62 5.73
N ARG A 276 -61.12 36.49 6.55
CA ARG A 276 -61.81 37.66 7.13
C ARG A 276 -62.24 38.66 6.06
N ILE A 277 -61.41 38.90 5.05
CA ILE A 277 -61.76 39.75 3.89
C ILE A 277 -62.96 39.17 3.14
N GLY A 278 -62.94 37.87 2.84
CA GLY A 278 -64.06 37.23 2.13
C GLY A 278 -65.35 37.13 2.94
N ARG A 279 -65.28 37.05 4.28
CA ARG A 279 -66.46 37.21 5.15
C ARG A 279 -67.01 38.63 5.13
N LEU A 280 -66.13 39.64 5.14
CA LEU A 280 -66.53 41.05 4.98
C LEU A 280 -67.22 41.28 3.63
N SER A 281 -66.67 40.74 2.54
CA SER A 281 -67.29 40.70 1.22
C SER A 281 -68.70 40.12 1.28
N SER A 282 -68.83 38.90 1.80
CA SER A 282 -70.08 38.15 1.81
C SER A 282 -71.20 38.84 2.61
N VAL A 283 -70.86 39.44 3.76
CA VAL A 283 -71.83 40.17 4.61
C VAL A 283 -72.10 41.58 4.06
N GLY A 284 -71.08 42.21 3.47
CA GLY A 284 -71.12 43.58 2.97
C GLY A 284 -71.94 43.73 1.71
N GLN A 285 -71.90 42.74 0.82
CA GLN A 285 -72.48 42.83 -0.53
C GLN A 285 -73.95 43.24 -0.52
N THR A 286 -74.77 42.66 0.36
CA THR A 286 -76.19 43.02 0.49
C THR A 286 -76.38 44.45 1.02
N SER A 287 -75.55 44.88 1.98
CA SER A 287 -75.66 46.23 2.56
C SER A 287 -75.25 47.30 1.53
N VAL A 288 -74.17 47.06 0.80
CA VAL A 288 -73.70 47.96 -0.26
C VAL A 288 -74.69 48.02 -1.43
N ALA A 289 -75.22 46.88 -1.87
CA ALA A 289 -76.24 46.83 -2.94
C ALA A 289 -77.55 47.54 -2.57
N SER A 290 -77.98 47.45 -1.31
CA SER A 290 -79.16 48.17 -0.83
C SER A 290 -78.89 49.64 -0.46
N GLY A 291 -77.62 50.07 -0.40
CA GLY A 291 -77.19 51.41 -0.02
C GLY A 291 -77.45 51.77 1.46
N GLN A 292 -77.93 50.83 2.27
CA GLN A 292 -78.29 51.03 3.66
C GLN A 292 -77.83 49.88 4.55
N PHE A 293 -77.67 50.17 5.83
CA PHE A 293 -77.41 49.14 6.84
C PHE A 293 -78.65 48.85 7.68
N SER A 294 -78.84 47.58 8.01
CA SER A 294 -79.56 47.21 9.23
C SER A 294 -78.64 47.43 10.45
N LEU A 295 -79.21 47.60 11.65
CA LEU A 295 -78.42 47.71 12.88
C LEU A 295 -77.48 46.50 13.04
N GLN A 296 -77.99 45.29 12.75
CA GLN A 296 -77.23 44.05 12.85
C GLN A 296 -76.10 43.99 11.82
N SER A 297 -76.37 44.28 10.54
CA SER A 297 -75.33 44.22 9.49
C SER A 297 -74.26 45.30 9.67
N ARG A 298 -74.60 46.47 10.20
CA ARG A 298 -73.60 47.50 10.54
C ARG A 298 -72.66 47.04 11.64
N LEU A 299 -73.19 46.41 12.69
CA LEU A 299 -72.39 45.89 13.80
C LEU A 299 -71.49 44.73 13.33
N GLN A 300 -72.03 43.79 12.56
CA GLN A 300 -71.28 42.67 11.99
C GLN A 300 -70.16 43.14 11.05
N MET A 301 -70.43 44.09 10.16
CA MET A 301 -69.42 44.64 9.25
C MET A 301 -68.31 45.36 10.01
N ARG A 302 -68.64 46.08 11.09
CA ARG A 302 -67.63 46.78 11.89
C ARG A 302 -66.79 45.83 12.72
N ASP A 303 -67.37 44.76 13.26
CA ASP A 303 -66.64 43.66 13.92
C ASP A 303 -65.67 42.98 12.94
N LEU A 304 -66.15 42.61 11.74
CA LEU A 304 -65.31 42.01 10.69
C LEU A 304 -64.18 42.93 10.27
N ARG A 305 -64.44 44.23 10.13
CA ARG A 305 -63.40 45.22 9.79
C ARG A 305 -62.33 45.33 10.87
N GLY A 306 -62.71 45.32 12.16
CA GLY A 306 -61.77 45.28 13.27
C GLY A 306 -60.93 43.99 13.27
N ARG A 307 -61.57 42.84 13.05
CA ARG A 307 -60.90 41.54 12.91
C ARG A 307 -59.90 41.49 11.75
N ILE A 308 -60.19 42.17 10.64
CA ILE A 308 -59.25 42.31 9.52
C ILE A 308 -58.03 43.13 9.94
N ASP A 309 -58.22 44.19 10.73
CA ASP A 309 -57.11 45.00 11.23
C ASP A 309 -56.21 44.20 12.18
N ASP A 310 -56.80 43.42 13.08
CA ASP A 310 -56.07 42.52 13.97
C ASP A 310 -55.24 41.48 13.18
N SER A 311 -55.85 40.86 12.17
CA SER A 311 -55.19 39.84 11.34
C SER A 311 -54.09 40.45 10.46
N LYS A 312 -54.33 41.61 9.86
CA LYS A 312 -53.30 42.39 9.14
C LYS A 312 -52.13 42.73 10.04
N GLU A 313 -52.38 43.13 11.30
CA GLU A 313 -51.32 43.43 12.25
C GLU A 313 -50.52 42.18 12.65
N GLN A 314 -51.16 41.02 12.80
CA GLN A 314 -50.47 39.75 13.04
C GLN A 314 -49.60 39.33 11.84
N MET A 315 -50.10 39.47 10.61
CA MET A 315 -49.33 39.28 9.38
C MET A 315 -48.12 40.23 9.34
N ASN A 316 -48.32 41.51 9.64
CA ASN A 316 -47.23 42.51 9.65
C ASN A 316 -46.16 42.17 10.69
N LYS A 317 -46.56 41.69 11.88
CA LYS A 317 -45.63 41.24 12.91
C LYS A 317 -44.78 40.07 12.43
N ALA A 318 -45.40 39.02 11.88
CA ALA A 318 -44.68 37.87 11.35
C ALA A 318 -43.72 38.25 10.21
N ALA A 319 -44.17 39.10 9.28
CA ALA A 319 -43.33 39.61 8.21
C ALA A 319 -42.18 40.48 8.72
N SER A 320 -42.39 41.31 9.76
CA SER A 320 -41.33 42.13 10.34
C SER A 320 -40.20 41.30 10.98
N LEU A 321 -40.55 40.14 11.56
CA LEU A 321 -39.57 39.20 12.10
C LEU A 321 -38.72 38.58 10.99
N LEU A 322 -39.34 38.19 9.87
CA LEU A 322 -38.62 37.72 8.69
C LEU A 322 -37.71 38.81 8.10
N LEU A 323 -38.20 40.04 7.96
CA LEU A 323 -37.44 41.17 7.42
C LEU A 323 -36.24 41.55 8.30
N SER A 324 -36.29 41.27 9.61
CA SER A 324 -35.18 41.59 10.53
C SER A 324 -33.88 40.84 10.21
N LYS A 325 -33.98 39.68 9.58
CA LYS A 325 -32.87 38.83 9.14
C LYS A 325 -33.16 38.23 7.77
N LEU A 326 -33.39 39.11 6.79
CA LEU A 326 -33.73 38.69 5.44
C LEU A 326 -32.49 38.18 4.68
N PRO A 327 -32.48 36.92 4.19
CA PRO A 327 -31.50 36.46 3.21
C PRO A 327 -31.64 37.24 1.89
N GLU A 328 -30.54 37.49 1.17
CA GLU A 328 -30.56 38.22 -0.11
C GLU A 328 -31.53 37.61 -1.14
N GLN A 329 -31.66 36.28 -1.15
CA GLN A 329 -32.56 35.56 -2.06
C GLN A 329 -34.04 35.86 -1.81
N LEU A 330 -34.41 36.36 -0.62
CA LEU A 330 -35.79 36.71 -0.26
C LEU A 330 -36.13 38.19 -0.50
N GLN A 331 -35.24 38.96 -1.14
CA GLN A 331 -35.54 40.34 -1.52
C GLN A 331 -36.81 40.47 -2.41
N PRO A 332 -37.04 39.63 -3.44
CA PRO A 332 -38.26 39.69 -4.24
C PRO A 332 -39.54 39.45 -3.42
N TRP A 333 -39.44 38.60 -2.40
CA TRP A 333 -40.54 38.36 -1.47
C TRP A 333 -40.84 39.60 -0.62
N ALA A 334 -39.80 40.27 -0.11
CA ALA A 334 -39.94 41.51 0.66
C ALA A 334 -40.59 42.63 -0.15
N ASP A 335 -40.22 42.77 -1.43
CA ASP A 335 -40.82 43.76 -2.33
C ASP A 335 -42.30 43.46 -2.58
N THR A 336 -42.64 42.18 -2.79
CA THR A 336 -44.03 41.72 -2.94
C THR A 336 -44.86 42.02 -1.68
N TYR A 337 -44.31 41.71 -0.50
CA TYR A 337 -44.95 42.00 0.78
C TYR A 337 -45.18 43.50 0.98
N ALA A 338 -44.20 44.35 0.67
CA ALA A 338 -44.34 45.81 0.78
C ALA A 338 -45.46 46.33 -0.14
N GLY A 339 -45.57 45.81 -1.36
CA GLY A 339 -46.67 46.12 -2.27
C GLY A 339 -48.04 45.71 -1.71
N VAL A 340 -48.15 44.48 -1.18
CA VAL A 340 -49.40 43.98 -0.59
C VAL A 340 -49.81 44.77 0.65
N LYS A 341 -48.84 45.17 1.48
CA LYS A 341 -49.09 46.04 2.63
C LYS A 341 -49.68 47.39 2.20
N GLN A 342 -49.12 48.01 1.16
CA GLN A 342 -49.63 49.27 0.62
C GLN A 342 -51.06 49.11 0.05
N VAL A 343 -51.33 48.01 -0.65
CA VAL A 343 -52.67 47.68 -1.16
C VAL A 343 -53.67 47.53 -0.01
N LEU A 344 -53.32 46.77 1.03
CA LEU A 344 -54.16 46.60 2.22
C LEU A 344 -54.49 47.95 2.87
N GLU A 345 -53.51 48.83 3.06
CA GLU A 345 -53.73 50.16 3.65
C GLU A 345 -54.64 51.04 2.77
N THR A 346 -54.43 51.00 1.46
CA THR A 346 -55.16 51.85 0.51
C THR A 346 -56.61 51.39 0.35
N GLU A 347 -56.83 50.10 0.07
CA GLU A 347 -58.16 49.54 -0.20
C GLU A 347 -59.02 49.47 1.06
N LEU A 348 -58.44 49.14 2.23
CA LEU A 348 -59.21 49.19 3.48
C LEU A 348 -59.66 50.60 3.82
N LYS A 349 -58.86 51.62 3.48
CA LYS A 349 -59.27 53.03 3.65
C LYS A 349 -60.42 53.40 2.71
N VAL A 350 -60.41 52.93 1.46
CA VAL A 350 -61.53 53.13 0.51
C VAL A 350 -62.82 52.53 1.08
N ILE A 351 -62.74 51.31 1.62
CA ILE A 351 -63.88 50.68 2.30
C ILE A 351 -64.30 51.49 3.53
N ASP A 352 -63.34 51.95 4.35
CA ASP A 352 -63.64 52.69 5.58
C ASP A 352 -64.40 54.00 5.31
N ASP A 353 -63.89 54.80 4.35
CA ASP A 353 -64.47 56.09 3.96
C ASP A 353 -65.80 55.93 3.19
N GLY A 354 -65.91 54.88 2.38
CA GLY A 354 -67.04 54.64 1.49
C GLY A 354 -68.22 53.90 2.14
N VAL A 355 -67.96 53.04 3.12
CA VAL A 355 -68.95 52.13 3.71
C VAL A 355 -69.37 52.56 5.11
N PHE A 356 -68.45 52.92 6.01
CA PHE A 356 -68.77 53.08 7.45
C PHE A 356 -69.22 54.49 7.88
N GLY A 357 -69.38 55.43 6.94
CA GLY A 357 -69.87 56.79 7.18
C GLY A 357 -71.35 56.88 7.60
N GLY A 358 -71.93 58.08 7.55
CA GLY A 358 -73.35 58.30 7.88
C GLY A 358 -74.30 57.51 6.97
N SER A 359 -73.96 57.40 5.68
CA SER A 359 -74.59 56.56 4.66
C SER A 359 -73.52 55.84 3.84
N ILE A 360 -73.90 54.74 3.18
CA ILE A 360 -73.02 54.02 2.26
C ILE A 360 -72.90 54.87 0.98
N LYS A 361 -71.68 55.29 0.65
CA LYS A 361 -71.37 56.08 -0.55
C LYS A 361 -70.72 55.24 -1.64
N LEU A 362 -70.07 54.15 -1.26
CA LEU A 362 -69.36 53.26 -2.17
C LEU A 362 -70.36 52.50 -3.04
N LYS A 363 -70.14 52.49 -4.36
CA LYS A 363 -70.96 51.70 -5.28
C LYS A 363 -70.63 50.21 -5.17
N PRO A 364 -71.58 49.31 -5.50
CA PRO A 364 -71.31 47.86 -5.52
C PRO A 364 -70.09 47.48 -6.35
N GLU A 365 -69.95 48.06 -7.55
CA GLU A 365 -68.82 47.80 -8.46
C GLU A 365 -67.46 48.22 -7.87
N GLU A 366 -67.42 49.34 -7.15
CA GLU A 366 -66.20 49.85 -6.50
C GLU A 366 -65.84 49.00 -5.26
N PHE A 367 -66.85 48.58 -4.50
CA PHE A 367 -66.67 47.66 -3.38
C PHE A 367 -66.14 46.30 -3.84
N GLU A 368 -66.74 45.73 -4.89
CA GLU A 368 -66.29 44.48 -5.50
C GLU A 368 -64.84 44.57 -5.98
N LYS A 369 -64.49 45.64 -6.70
CA LYS A 369 -63.12 45.85 -7.16
C LYS A 369 -62.11 45.93 -6.00
N SER A 370 -62.49 46.60 -4.90
CA SER A 370 -61.65 46.72 -3.71
C SER A 370 -61.42 45.37 -3.04
N ILE A 371 -62.49 44.59 -2.83
CA ILE A 371 -62.44 43.23 -2.29
C ILE A 371 -61.61 42.29 -3.19
N ASP A 372 -61.81 42.34 -4.50
CA ASP A 372 -61.09 41.50 -5.46
C ASP A 372 -59.59 41.86 -5.44
N THR A 373 -59.25 43.15 -5.35
CA THR A 373 -57.86 43.62 -5.25
C THR A 373 -57.19 43.15 -3.95
N LEU A 374 -57.90 43.26 -2.82
CA LEU A 374 -57.45 42.77 -1.51
C LEU A 374 -57.21 41.25 -1.53
N THR A 375 -58.18 40.49 -2.01
CA THR A 375 -58.15 39.01 -2.02
C THR A 375 -57.09 38.48 -2.98
N ASN A 376 -56.96 39.06 -4.17
CA ASN A 376 -55.96 38.65 -5.16
C ASN A 376 -54.54 38.99 -4.69
N SER A 377 -54.32 40.18 -4.11
CA SER A 377 -52.99 40.57 -3.62
C SER A 377 -52.55 39.71 -2.44
N THR A 378 -53.44 39.44 -1.48
CA THR A 378 -53.13 38.59 -0.32
C THR A 378 -52.96 37.12 -0.72
N SER A 379 -53.76 36.60 -1.64
CA SER A 379 -53.56 35.25 -2.20
C SER A 379 -52.25 35.14 -2.97
N GLY A 380 -51.89 36.17 -3.75
CA GLY A 380 -50.60 36.27 -4.43
C GLY A 380 -49.42 36.26 -3.45
N LEU A 381 -49.51 37.03 -2.35
CA LEU A 381 -48.51 37.00 -1.28
C LEU A 381 -48.36 35.59 -0.68
N ARG A 382 -49.47 34.90 -0.41
CA ARG A 382 -49.45 33.54 0.13
C ARG A 382 -48.74 32.57 -0.81
N LYS A 383 -49.10 32.57 -2.09
CA LYS A 383 -48.47 31.73 -3.11
C LYS A 383 -46.98 32.02 -3.23
N HIS A 384 -46.61 33.31 -3.31
CA HIS A 384 -45.21 33.71 -3.40
C HIS A 384 -44.41 33.35 -2.13
N SER A 385 -45.06 33.35 -0.95
CA SER A 385 -44.46 32.88 0.30
C SER A 385 -44.19 31.38 0.28
N LEU A 386 -45.11 30.56 -0.27
CA LEU A 386 -44.90 29.12 -0.45
C LEU A 386 -43.79 28.83 -1.48
N GLU A 387 -43.76 29.55 -2.59
CA GLU A 387 -42.70 29.42 -3.61
C GLU A 387 -41.32 29.80 -3.02
N SER A 388 -41.27 30.90 -2.26
CA SER A 388 -40.07 31.34 -1.56
C SER A 388 -39.61 30.33 -0.50
N LEU A 389 -40.56 29.72 0.23
CA LEU A 389 -40.29 28.66 1.18
C LEU A 389 -39.68 27.44 0.48
N ASN A 390 -40.28 26.99 -0.64
CA ASN A 390 -39.72 25.89 -1.42
C ASN A 390 -38.30 26.19 -1.89
N GLY A 391 -38.04 27.40 -2.41
CA GLY A 391 -36.71 27.80 -2.86
C GLY A 391 -35.67 27.85 -1.72
N ARG A 392 -36.07 28.19 -0.48
CA ARG A 392 -35.19 28.10 0.69
C ARG A 392 -34.91 26.65 1.09
N LEU A 393 -35.91 25.78 1.04
CA LEU A 393 -35.73 24.35 1.30
C LEU A 393 -34.81 23.70 0.26
N ASP A 394 -34.95 24.06 -1.03
CA ASP A 394 -34.03 23.64 -2.10
C ASP A 394 -32.58 24.07 -1.80
N TYR A 395 -32.39 25.32 -1.37
CA TYR A 395 -31.07 25.82 -0.96
C TYR A 395 -30.47 24.99 0.20
N TYR A 396 -31.26 24.65 1.23
CA TYR A 396 -30.75 23.83 2.35
C TYR A 396 -30.48 22.39 1.95
N HIS A 397 -31.29 21.83 1.06
CA HIS A 397 -31.08 20.51 0.50
C HIS A 397 -29.75 20.45 -0.29
N GLU A 398 -29.51 21.43 -1.17
CA GLU A 398 -28.27 21.54 -1.93
C GLU A 398 -27.06 21.82 -1.03
N SER A 399 -27.18 22.75 -0.07
CA SER A 399 -26.12 23.07 0.87
C SER A 399 -25.72 21.84 1.70
N SER A 400 -26.69 21.05 2.16
CA SER A 400 -26.42 19.81 2.91
C SER A 400 -25.67 18.78 2.05
N ASN A 401 -26.01 18.65 0.78
CA ASN A 401 -25.30 17.78 -0.16
C ASN A 401 -23.88 18.29 -0.45
N MET A 402 -23.70 19.59 -0.61
CA MET A 402 -22.38 20.21 -0.83
C MET A 402 -21.44 20.05 0.36
N GLU A 403 -21.95 19.95 1.59
CA GLU A 403 -21.15 19.66 2.78
C GLU A 403 -20.85 18.16 2.93
N PHE A 404 -21.83 17.29 2.64
CA PHE A 404 -21.71 15.84 2.84
C PHE A 404 -20.81 15.15 1.80
N ILE A 405 -20.99 15.46 0.50
CA ILE A 405 -20.24 14.82 -0.60
C ILE A 405 -18.73 14.91 -0.42
N PRO A 406 -18.10 16.08 -0.19
CA PRO A 406 -16.65 16.16 -0.03
C PRO A 406 -16.16 15.41 1.20
N LEU A 407 -16.90 15.44 2.32
CA LEU A 407 -16.57 14.68 3.53
C LEU A 407 -16.57 13.18 3.24
N ALA A 408 -17.60 12.67 2.54
CA ALA A 408 -17.70 11.28 2.14
C ALA A 408 -16.56 10.86 1.19
N VAL A 409 -16.19 11.71 0.23
CA VAL A 409 -15.07 11.48 -0.69
C VAL A 409 -13.75 11.40 0.07
N VAL A 410 -13.45 12.36 0.96
CA VAL A 410 -12.23 12.35 1.78
C VAL A 410 -12.17 11.09 2.63
N PHE A 411 -13.27 10.70 3.27
CA PHE A 411 -13.34 9.46 4.05
C PHE A 411 -13.07 8.22 3.19
N CYS A 412 -13.67 8.12 2.00
CA CYS A 412 -13.42 7.01 1.07
C CYS A 412 -11.96 6.94 0.62
N VAL A 413 -11.32 8.07 0.34
CA VAL A 413 -9.90 8.14 -0.03
C VAL A 413 -9.01 7.67 1.12
N LEU A 414 -9.29 8.10 2.36
CA LEU A 414 -8.54 7.67 3.54
C LEU A 414 -8.69 6.16 3.79
N VAL A 415 -9.90 5.61 3.64
CA VAL A 415 -10.14 4.17 3.76
C VAL A 415 -9.43 3.40 2.64
N ALA A 416 -9.48 3.87 1.40
CA ALA A 416 -8.75 3.27 0.28
C ALA A 416 -7.23 3.30 0.50
N MET A 417 -6.68 4.41 0.98
CA MET A 417 -5.26 4.54 1.34
C MET A 417 -4.89 3.59 2.48
N ALA A 418 -5.71 3.48 3.52
CA ALA A 418 -5.50 2.54 4.62
C ALA A 418 -5.52 1.08 4.14
N MET A 419 -6.48 0.71 3.28
CA MET A 419 -6.54 -0.62 2.67
C MET A 419 -5.33 -0.91 1.78
N TYR A 420 -4.88 0.07 1.01
CA TYR A 420 -3.68 -0.04 0.17
C TYR A 420 -2.42 -0.26 1.01
N LEU A 421 -2.20 0.58 2.05
CA LEU A 421 -1.06 0.43 2.97
C LEU A 421 -1.11 -0.91 3.70
N PHE A 422 -2.29 -1.35 4.13
CA PHE A 422 -2.49 -2.66 4.75
C PHE A 422 -2.11 -3.80 3.80
N ALA A 423 -2.54 -3.76 2.54
CA ALA A 423 -2.20 -4.75 1.53
C ALA A 423 -0.69 -4.78 1.23
N CYS A 424 -0.06 -3.62 1.11
CA CYS A 424 1.39 -3.47 0.93
C CYS A 424 2.16 -4.06 2.12
N LEU A 425 1.78 -3.72 3.35
CA LEU A 425 2.38 -4.23 4.58
C LEU A 425 2.27 -5.76 4.66
N GLN A 426 1.08 -6.30 4.41
CA GLN A 426 0.84 -7.74 4.45
C GLN A 426 1.63 -8.49 3.37
N SER A 427 1.76 -7.90 2.17
CA SER A 427 2.57 -8.46 1.09
C SER A 427 4.07 -8.48 1.43
N SER A 428 4.59 -7.36 1.94
CA SER A 428 6.00 -7.20 2.33
C SER A 428 6.41 -8.23 3.38
N ILE A 429 5.68 -8.29 4.49
CA ILE A 429 5.92 -9.24 5.58
C ILE A 429 5.90 -10.69 5.07
N ARG A 430 4.88 -11.05 4.27
CA ARG A 430 4.73 -12.43 3.79
C ARG A 430 5.88 -12.83 2.88
N ASN A 431 6.36 -11.90 2.04
CA ASN A 431 7.49 -12.16 1.16
C ASN A 431 8.78 -12.37 1.95
N SER A 432 9.10 -11.47 2.89
CA SER A 432 10.30 -11.57 3.73
C SER A 432 10.28 -12.84 4.60
N ALA A 433 9.13 -13.18 5.19
CA ALA A 433 8.98 -14.41 5.97
C ALA A 433 9.21 -15.68 5.13
N ARG A 434 8.69 -15.73 3.89
CA ARG A 434 8.92 -16.85 2.97
C ARG A 434 10.39 -17.00 2.58
N GLY A 435 11.11 -15.90 2.40
CA GLY A 435 12.54 -15.93 2.13
C GLY A 435 13.31 -16.61 3.27
N ILE A 436 13.07 -16.18 4.51
CA ILE A 436 13.71 -16.76 5.70
C ILE A 436 13.37 -18.25 5.84
N THR A 437 12.10 -18.65 5.64
CA THR A 437 11.71 -20.08 5.73
C THR A 437 12.38 -20.92 4.65
N THR A 438 12.48 -20.40 3.42
CA THR A 438 13.13 -21.11 2.30
C THR A 438 14.62 -21.34 2.58
N LEU A 439 15.31 -20.33 3.13
CA LEU A 439 16.73 -20.45 3.49
C LEU A 439 16.93 -21.45 4.64
N ALA A 440 16.05 -21.44 5.64
CA ALA A 440 16.08 -22.39 6.74
C ALA A 440 15.79 -23.84 6.29
N GLU A 441 14.83 -24.04 5.39
CA GLU A 441 14.52 -25.34 4.79
C GLU A 441 15.69 -25.85 3.93
N SER A 442 16.30 -24.97 3.12
CA SER A 442 17.47 -25.34 2.30
C SER A 442 18.67 -25.73 3.16
N LEU A 443 18.89 -25.03 4.28
CA LEU A 443 19.92 -25.37 5.25
C LEU A 443 19.66 -26.73 5.91
N ARG A 444 18.41 -27.02 6.28
CA ARG A 444 17.99 -28.33 6.81
C ARG A 444 18.27 -29.46 5.82
N ASP A 445 18.02 -29.21 4.54
CA ASP A 445 18.17 -30.19 3.47
C ASP A 445 19.64 -30.30 2.98
N GLY A 446 20.57 -29.57 3.60
CA GLY A 446 22.00 -29.58 3.26
C GLY A 446 22.37 -28.81 1.99
N ASN A 447 21.43 -28.08 1.40
CA ASN A 447 21.65 -27.28 0.20
C ASN A 447 22.14 -25.86 0.56
N LEU A 448 23.46 -25.69 0.60
CA LEU A 448 24.12 -24.38 0.88
C LEU A 448 24.31 -23.51 -0.36
N CYS A 449 23.67 -23.85 -1.48
CA CYS A 449 23.73 -23.07 -2.72
C CYS A 449 22.56 -22.08 -2.88
N VAL A 450 21.57 -22.12 -1.98
CA VAL A 450 20.42 -21.21 -2.02
C VAL A 450 20.79 -19.88 -1.38
N GLU A 451 20.65 -18.80 -2.14
CA GLU A 451 20.77 -17.43 -1.64
C GLU A 451 19.42 -16.73 -1.76
N VAL A 452 18.98 -16.10 -0.67
CA VAL A 452 17.74 -15.32 -0.67
C VAL A 452 18.07 -13.85 -0.87
N ALA A 453 17.48 -13.25 -1.91
CA ALA A 453 17.60 -11.82 -2.17
C ALA A 453 16.97 -11.03 -1.01
N VAL A 454 17.80 -10.28 -0.29
CA VAL A 454 17.36 -9.44 0.83
C VAL A 454 16.80 -8.12 0.28
N GLN A 455 15.49 -7.92 0.42
CA GLN A 455 14.82 -6.67 0.05
C GLN A 455 14.34 -5.95 1.32
N GLY A 456 14.64 -4.65 1.44
CA GLY A 456 14.20 -3.82 2.57
C GLY A 456 15.33 -3.42 3.54
N ARG A 457 14.95 -2.67 4.58
CA ARG A 457 15.82 -2.19 5.68
C ARG A 457 15.21 -2.44 7.06
N ASP A 458 14.21 -3.33 7.13
CA ASP A 458 13.52 -3.71 8.36
C ASP A 458 14.26 -4.84 9.11
N GLU A 459 13.72 -5.24 10.26
CA GLU A 459 14.29 -6.28 11.10
C GLU A 459 14.32 -7.64 10.39
N LEU A 460 13.38 -7.92 9.49
CA LEU A 460 13.34 -9.15 8.69
C LEU A 460 14.47 -9.18 7.66
N ALA A 461 14.78 -8.04 7.04
CA ALA A 461 15.93 -7.90 6.14
C ALA A 461 17.26 -8.11 6.88
N ALA A 462 17.38 -7.58 8.11
CA ALA A 462 18.57 -7.80 8.95
C ALA A 462 18.79 -9.28 9.29
N ILE A 463 17.72 -10.00 9.66
CA ILE A 463 17.75 -11.45 9.94
C ILE A 463 18.16 -12.23 8.68
N SER A 464 17.56 -11.92 7.54
CA SER A 464 17.85 -12.58 6.27
C SER A 464 19.32 -12.40 5.86
N LYS A 465 19.88 -11.18 6.05
CA LYS A 465 21.28 -10.89 5.79
C LYS A 465 22.21 -11.68 6.71
N ALA A 466 21.91 -11.72 8.01
CA ALA A 466 22.70 -12.49 8.96
C ALA A 466 22.71 -14.00 8.63
N LEU A 467 21.56 -14.54 8.21
CA LEU A 467 21.45 -15.94 7.82
C LEU A 467 22.22 -16.25 6.53
N ASN A 468 22.17 -15.39 5.51
CA ASN A 468 23.01 -15.54 4.31
C ASN A 468 24.50 -15.56 4.66
N VAL A 469 24.97 -14.67 5.53
CA VAL A 469 26.37 -14.66 5.99
C VAL A 469 26.74 -15.98 6.70
N ALA A 470 25.86 -16.49 7.56
CA ALA A 470 26.07 -17.77 8.23
C ALA A 470 26.16 -18.95 7.24
N VAL A 471 25.32 -18.97 6.20
CA VAL A 471 25.36 -19.99 5.12
C VAL A 471 26.67 -19.93 4.35
N VAL A 472 27.16 -18.73 4.01
CA VAL A 472 28.46 -18.56 3.33
C VAL A 472 29.62 -19.06 4.18
N GLN A 473 29.61 -18.74 5.48
CA GLN A 473 30.64 -19.23 6.41
C GLN A 473 30.62 -20.76 6.51
N LEU A 474 29.44 -21.37 6.67
CA LEU A 474 29.29 -22.82 6.74
C LEU A 474 29.77 -23.51 5.45
N ARG A 475 29.40 -22.97 4.27
CA ARG A 475 29.86 -23.48 2.97
C ARG A 475 31.38 -23.42 2.85
N THR A 476 31.99 -22.32 3.28
CA THR A 476 33.44 -22.14 3.23
C THR A 476 34.15 -23.12 4.16
N SER A 477 33.63 -23.34 5.37
CA SER A 477 34.16 -24.34 6.30
C SER A 477 34.08 -25.76 5.72
N LEU A 478 32.97 -26.15 5.10
CA LEU A 478 32.85 -27.47 4.47
C LEU A 478 33.78 -27.65 3.26
N LEU A 479 34.02 -26.60 2.47
CA LEU A 479 35.03 -26.62 1.41
C LEU A 479 36.44 -26.82 1.98
N GLY A 480 36.77 -26.15 3.09
CA GLY A 480 38.02 -26.36 3.80
C GLY A 480 38.19 -27.80 4.30
N VAL A 481 37.14 -28.39 4.89
CA VAL A 481 37.15 -29.81 5.31
C VAL A 481 37.37 -30.74 4.12
N ASN A 482 36.73 -30.50 2.98
CA ASN A 482 36.93 -31.30 1.77
C ASN A 482 38.39 -31.21 1.28
N GLN A 483 38.95 -30.00 1.23
CA GLN A 483 40.34 -29.79 0.82
C GLN A 483 41.34 -30.53 1.73
N GLU A 484 41.14 -30.48 3.05
CA GLU A 484 41.97 -31.23 4.00
C GLU A 484 41.75 -32.75 3.87
N THR A 485 40.53 -33.20 3.60
CA THR A 485 40.25 -34.62 3.34
C THR A 485 40.98 -35.12 2.08
N LEU A 486 41.02 -34.31 1.02
CA LEU A 486 41.79 -34.63 -0.19
C LEU A 486 43.29 -34.70 0.08
N ARG A 487 43.84 -33.77 0.88
CA ARG A 487 45.25 -33.80 1.31
C ARG A 487 45.57 -35.06 2.11
N VAL A 488 44.68 -35.47 3.01
CA VAL A 488 44.83 -36.73 3.74
C VAL A 488 44.80 -37.92 2.76
N GLY A 489 43.89 -37.92 1.79
CA GLY A 489 43.85 -38.94 0.74
C GLY A 489 45.16 -39.04 -0.06
N ASP A 490 45.72 -37.91 -0.49
CA ASP A 490 46.99 -37.84 -1.21
C ASP A 490 48.19 -38.31 -0.36
N ALA A 491 48.20 -37.92 0.92
CA ALA A 491 49.20 -38.39 1.88
C ALA A 491 49.12 -39.91 2.08
N VAL A 492 47.91 -40.49 2.15
CA VAL A 492 47.70 -41.94 2.23
C VAL A 492 48.18 -42.66 0.97
N LEU A 493 47.94 -42.11 -0.22
CA LEU A 493 48.46 -42.67 -1.48
C LEU A 493 49.99 -42.63 -1.52
N THR A 494 50.59 -41.51 -1.13
CA THR A 494 52.05 -41.35 -1.04
C THR A 494 52.65 -42.35 -0.06
N LEU A 495 52.06 -42.50 1.12
CA LEU A 495 52.49 -43.46 2.13
C LEU A 495 52.40 -44.92 1.61
N THR A 496 51.35 -45.23 0.86
CA THR A 496 51.17 -46.56 0.24
C THR A 496 52.25 -46.84 -0.81
N ALA A 497 52.59 -45.85 -1.65
CA ALA A 497 53.66 -45.96 -2.63
C ALA A 497 55.03 -46.11 -1.97
N GLN A 498 55.34 -45.32 -0.94
CA GLN A 498 56.58 -45.45 -0.16
C GLN A 498 56.70 -46.83 0.49
N SER A 499 55.62 -47.30 1.14
CA SER A 499 55.60 -48.63 1.77
C SER A 499 55.86 -49.75 0.75
N SER A 500 55.32 -49.62 -0.46
CA SER A 500 55.57 -50.58 -1.55
C SER A 500 57.03 -50.52 -2.05
N GLY A 501 57.60 -49.32 -2.15
CA GLY A 501 59.02 -49.14 -2.51
C GLY A 501 59.96 -49.75 -1.46
N THR A 502 59.69 -49.52 -0.19
CA THR A 502 60.45 -50.13 0.92
C THR A 502 60.39 -51.66 0.90
N LEU A 503 59.24 -52.25 0.56
CA LEU A 503 59.15 -53.72 0.41
C LEU A 503 60.08 -54.26 -0.69
N ASN A 504 60.19 -53.56 -1.83
CA ASN A 504 61.11 -53.95 -2.89
C ASN A 504 62.58 -53.79 -2.46
N GLU A 505 62.93 -52.69 -1.77
CA GLU A 505 64.29 -52.49 -1.24
C GLU A 505 64.70 -53.60 -0.25
N VAL A 506 63.75 -54.07 0.57
CA VAL A 506 63.97 -55.20 1.48
C VAL A 506 64.23 -56.50 0.70
N GLU A 507 63.53 -56.73 -0.40
CA GLU A 507 63.75 -57.89 -1.27
C GLU A 507 65.12 -57.86 -1.97
N ASP A 508 65.54 -56.68 -2.46
CA ASP A 508 66.88 -56.47 -3.03
C ASP A 508 67.98 -56.66 -1.97
N GLN A 509 67.77 -56.15 -0.76
CA GLN A 509 68.69 -56.34 0.36
C GLN A 509 68.84 -57.84 0.70
N GLN A 510 67.75 -58.60 0.66
CA GLN A 510 67.79 -60.05 0.85
C GLN A 510 68.63 -60.75 -0.22
N GLN A 511 68.52 -60.34 -1.48
CA GLN A 511 69.38 -60.88 -2.56
C GLN A 511 70.86 -60.54 -2.36
N GLN A 512 71.18 -59.29 -2.00
CA GLN A 512 72.56 -58.89 -1.72
C GLN A 512 73.18 -59.70 -0.58
N ILE A 513 72.42 -59.96 0.48
CA ILE A 513 72.87 -60.82 1.59
C ILE A 513 73.18 -62.25 1.10
N SER A 514 72.36 -62.81 0.20
CA SER A 514 72.61 -64.12 -0.41
C SER A 514 73.90 -64.16 -1.25
N GLN A 515 74.18 -63.09 -1.99
CA GLN A 515 75.45 -62.95 -2.72
C GLN A 515 76.65 -62.83 -1.79
N ILE A 516 76.53 -62.08 -0.70
CA ILE A 516 77.60 -61.98 0.32
C ILE A 516 77.89 -63.36 0.92
N ALA A 517 76.85 -64.16 1.24
CA ALA A 517 77.03 -65.53 1.73
C ALA A 517 77.75 -66.43 0.71
N THR A 518 77.45 -66.25 -0.58
CA THR A 518 78.12 -66.98 -1.66
C THR A 518 79.60 -66.59 -1.76
N ALA A 519 79.90 -65.29 -1.78
CA ALA A 519 81.27 -64.78 -1.81
C ALA A 519 82.09 -65.23 -0.59
N ALA A 520 81.49 -65.27 0.60
CA ALA A 520 82.13 -65.80 1.80
C ALA A 520 82.51 -67.29 1.64
N THR A 521 81.68 -68.07 0.95
CA THR A 521 81.96 -69.49 0.66
C THR A 521 83.12 -69.66 -0.32
N GLU A 522 83.19 -68.84 -1.38
CA GLU A 522 84.34 -68.81 -2.31
C GLU A 522 85.64 -68.37 -1.63
N LEU A 523 85.59 -67.36 -0.76
CA LEU A 523 86.76 -66.90 0.00
C LEU A 523 87.31 -68.00 0.94
N ALA A 524 86.44 -68.79 1.54
CA ALA A 524 86.84 -69.94 2.35
C ALA A 524 87.56 -71.01 1.50
N ALA A 525 87.01 -71.32 0.32
CA ALA A 525 87.64 -72.25 -0.63
C ALA A 525 89.02 -71.76 -1.10
N THR A 526 89.13 -70.46 -1.39
CA THR A 526 90.39 -69.82 -1.82
C THR A 526 91.46 -69.89 -0.74
N SER A 527 91.10 -69.59 0.51
CA SER A 527 92.02 -69.69 1.66
C SER A 527 92.56 -71.11 1.83
N GLN A 528 91.71 -72.13 1.63
CA GLN A 528 92.14 -73.53 1.70
C GLN A 528 93.05 -73.93 0.52
N GLY A 529 92.86 -73.32 -0.65
CA GLY A 529 93.78 -73.42 -1.78
C GLY A 529 95.17 -72.83 -1.47
N VAL A 530 95.24 -71.65 -0.85
CA VAL A 530 96.51 -71.02 -0.45
C VAL A 530 97.27 -71.88 0.56
N ALA A 531 96.59 -72.50 1.53
CA ALA A 531 97.23 -73.40 2.49
C ALA A 531 97.94 -74.59 1.80
N ARG A 532 97.30 -75.21 0.80
CA ARG A 532 97.93 -76.29 0.01
C ARG A 532 99.16 -75.82 -0.76
N SER A 533 99.09 -74.63 -1.38
CA SER A 533 100.23 -74.06 -2.11
C SER A 533 101.46 -73.83 -1.22
N CYS A 534 101.25 -73.38 0.03
CA CYS A 534 102.33 -73.22 0.99
C CYS A 534 102.98 -74.57 1.37
N GLU A 535 102.19 -75.63 1.52
CA GLU A 535 102.68 -76.97 1.83
C GLU A 535 103.52 -77.55 0.69
N GLN A 536 103.06 -77.38 -0.56
CA GLN A 536 103.78 -77.79 -1.76
C GLN A 536 105.10 -77.01 -1.94
N ALA A 537 105.12 -75.71 -1.64
CA ALA A 537 106.35 -74.90 -1.68
C ALA A 537 107.40 -75.37 -0.65
N SER A 538 106.96 -75.76 0.55
CA SER A 538 107.84 -76.31 1.60
C SER A 538 108.49 -77.63 1.16
N GLU A 539 107.74 -78.50 0.50
CA GLU A 539 108.28 -79.76 -0.02
C GLU A 539 109.31 -79.52 -1.14
N SER A 540 109.02 -78.61 -2.07
CA SER A 540 109.94 -78.24 -3.14
C SER A 540 111.26 -77.65 -2.59
N ALA A 541 111.21 -76.87 -1.51
CA ALA A 541 112.40 -76.34 -0.85
C ALA A 541 113.28 -77.45 -0.23
N ARG A 542 112.66 -78.50 0.34
CA ARG A 542 113.38 -79.69 0.83
C ARG A 542 114.10 -80.44 -0.30
N HIS A 543 113.44 -80.60 -1.44
CA HIS A 543 114.02 -81.26 -2.61
C HIS A 543 115.25 -80.53 -3.14
N THR A 544 115.18 -79.20 -3.26
CA THR A 544 116.32 -78.36 -3.70
C THR A 544 117.53 -78.49 -2.77
N ARG A 545 117.32 -78.60 -1.46
CA ARG A 545 118.41 -78.78 -0.50
C ARG A 545 119.17 -80.09 -0.74
N HIS A 546 118.46 -81.18 -1.07
CA HIS A 546 119.07 -82.48 -1.32
C HIS A 546 119.95 -82.48 -2.57
N ILE A 547 119.51 -81.81 -3.64
CA ILE A 547 120.29 -81.65 -4.89
C ILE A 547 121.60 -80.89 -4.62
N ALA A 548 121.56 -79.83 -3.81
CA ALA A 548 122.76 -79.04 -3.50
C ALA A 548 123.84 -79.86 -2.77
N GLU A 549 123.45 -80.78 -1.88
CA GLU A 549 124.38 -81.68 -1.17
C GLU A 549 125.07 -82.67 -2.13
N GLN A 550 124.33 -83.24 -3.09
CA GLN A 550 124.93 -84.09 -4.14
C GLN A 550 125.92 -83.32 -5.02
N SER A 551 125.55 -82.11 -5.45
CA SER A 551 126.39 -81.29 -6.33
C SER A 551 127.73 -80.91 -5.67
N SER A 552 127.75 -80.74 -4.35
CA SER A 552 128.97 -80.51 -3.58
C SER A 552 129.93 -81.72 -3.61
N GLN A 553 129.41 -82.96 -3.59
CA GLN A 553 130.24 -84.16 -3.67
C GLN A 553 130.86 -84.34 -5.06
N ASP A 554 130.12 -84.02 -6.12
CA ASP A 554 130.60 -84.14 -7.51
C ASP A 554 131.72 -83.13 -7.83
N SER A 555 131.65 -81.92 -7.26
CA SER A 555 132.71 -80.91 -7.38
C SER A 555 134.02 -81.37 -6.74
N GLN A 556 133.95 -82.09 -5.61
CA GLN A 556 135.14 -82.65 -4.95
C GLN A 556 135.83 -83.70 -5.84
N ARG A 557 135.07 -84.62 -6.45
CA ARG A 557 135.64 -85.63 -7.39
C ARG A 557 136.27 -85.00 -8.63
N THR A 558 135.71 -83.90 -9.11
CA THR A 558 136.23 -83.18 -10.29
C THR A 558 137.60 -82.57 -9.98
N THR A 559 137.79 -82.05 -8.77
CA THR A 559 139.07 -81.47 -8.33
C THR A 559 140.20 -82.51 -8.29
N ASP A 560 139.92 -83.71 -7.79
CA ASP A 560 140.90 -84.81 -7.75
C ASP A 560 141.32 -85.27 -9.16
N SER A 561 140.37 -85.29 -10.10
CA SER A 561 140.65 -85.68 -11.50
C SER A 561 141.55 -84.68 -12.22
N ILE A 562 141.41 -83.38 -11.93
CA ILE A 562 142.25 -82.31 -12.50
C ILE A 562 143.70 -82.43 -11.99
N GLN A 563 143.92 -82.84 -10.74
CA GLN A 563 145.28 -83.07 -10.22
C GLN A 563 145.98 -84.23 -10.95
N GLN A 564 145.28 -85.33 -11.24
CA GLN A 564 145.85 -86.45 -12.01
C GLN A 564 146.21 -86.06 -13.45
N LEU A 565 145.40 -85.21 -14.09
CA LEU A 565 145.63 -84.77 -15.47
C LEU A 565 146.92 -83.94 -15.61
N ASN A 566 147.19 -83.04 -14.66
CA ASN A 566 148.40 -82.22 -14.65
C ASN A 566 149.69 -83.07 -14.58
N GLN A 567 149.66 -84.16 -13.84
CA GLN A 567 150.82 -85.04 -13.70
C GLN A 567 151.15 -85.75 -15.03
N ARG A 568 150.14 -86.21 -15.77
CA ARG A 568 150.30 -86.87 -17.09
C ARG A 568 150.80 -85.91 -18.19
N LEU A 569 150.38 -84.65 -18.16
CA LEU A 569 150.84 -83.64 -19.11
C LEU A 569 152.35 -83.36 -18.96
N THR A 570 152.85 -83.37 -17.71
CA THR A 570 154.27 -83.15 -17.41
C THR A 570 155.16 -84.29 -17.97
N GLU A 571 154.71 -85.55 -17.89
CA GLU A 571 155.43 -86.70 -18.47
C GLU A 571 155.46 -86.65 -20.00
N THR A 572 154.40 -86.16 -20.63
CA THR A 572 154.28 -86.08 -22.10
C THR A 572 155.25 -85.06 -22.69
N ALA A 573 155.47 -83.93 -22.02
CA ALA A 573 156.42 -82.90 -22.43
C ALA A 573 157.88 -83.42 -22.47
N ALA A 574 158.25 -84.33 -21.56
CA ALA A 574 159.59 -84.94 -21.52
C ALA A 574 159.83 -85.99 -22.64
N ALA A 575 158.78 -86.60 -23.17
CA ALA A 575 158.89 -87.56 -24.28
C ALA A 575 159.13 -86.86 -25.63
N LEU A 576 158.49 -85.71 -25.85
CA LEU A 576 158.62 -84.91 -27.08
C LEU A 576 160.05 -84.36 -27.29
N GLY A 577 160.75 -84.00 -26.21
CA GLY A 577 162.15 -83.56 -26.28
C GLY A 577 163.10 -84.61 -26.88
N ARG A 578 162.83 -85.91 -26.65
CA ARG A 578 163.68 -87.02 -27.15
C ARG A 578 163.49 -87.34 -28.63
N VAL A 579 162.34 -86.98 -29.22
CA VAL A 579 162.05 -87.24 -30.65
C VAL A 579 162.71 -86.21 -31.56
N SER A 580 162.84 -84.96 -31.11
CA SER A 580 163.49 -83.91 -31.90
C SER A 580 164.98 -84.20 -32.15
N GLU A 581 165.65 -84.90 -31.24
CA GLU A 581 167.08 -85.20 -31.33
C GLU A 581 167.38 -86.34 -32.33
N GLN A 582 166.45 -87.27 -32.54
CA GLN A 582 166.58 -88.34 -33.55
C GLN A 582 166.36 -87.85 -34.99
N GLY A 583 165.59 -86.78 -35.20
CA GLY A 583 165.37 -86.19 -36.53
C GLY A 583 166.64 -85.63 -37.16
N GLN A 584 167.58 -85.12 -36.35
CA GLN A 584 168.85 -84.55 -36.81
C GLN A 584 169.80 -85.62 -37.40
N GLN A 585 169.61 -86.92 -37.09
CA GLN A 585 170.45 -88.01 -37.59
C GLN A 585 170.02 -88.58 -38.95
N ILE A 586 168.75 -88.45 -39.34
CA ILE A 586 168.24 -89.09 -40.57
C ILE A 586 168.62 -88.29 -41.84
N GLN A 587 168.70 -86.96 -41.78
CA GLN A 587 169.04 -86.19 -42.99
C GLN A 587 170.49 -86.44 -43.47
N SER A 588 171.41 -86.78 -42.54
CA SER A 588 172.79 -87.17 -42.87
C SER A 588 172.89 -88.47 -43.69
N VAL A 589 171.83 -89.28 -43.74
CA VAL A 589 171.79 -90.52 -44.55
C VAL A 589 171.29 -90.24 -45.97
N VAL A 590 170.45 -89.22 -46.16
CA VAL A 590 169.90 -88.87 -47.48
C VAL A 590 170.98 -88.31 -48.42
N ASP A 591 171.99 -87.62 -47.87
CA ASP A 591 173.18 -87.18 -48.60
C ASP A 591 174.02 -88.35 -49.15
N ALA A 592 173.92 -89.55 -48.58
CA ALA A 592 174.67 -90.73 -49.01
C ALA A 592 173.98 -91.52 -50.14
N ILE A 593 172.65 -91.48 -50.24
CA ILE A 593 171.91 -92.30 -51.22
C ILE A 593 171.86 -91.64 -52.60
N ARG A 594 171.83 -90.29 -52.67
CA ARG A 594 171.82 -89.61 -53.98
C ARG A 594 173.18 -89.63 -54.69
N GLY A 595 174.28 -89.85 -53.95
CA GLY A 595 175.61 -90.10 -54.51
C GLY A 595 175.79 -91.47 -55.15
N ILE A 596 174.94 -92.47 -54.84
CA ILE A 596 175.07 -93.85 -55.37
C ILE A 596 174.18 -94.09 -56.61
N ALA A 597 173.23 -93.20 -56.91
CA ALA A 597 172.42 -93.25 -58.14
C ALA A 597 173.13 -92.65 -59.38
N GLU A 598 174.45 -92.52 -59.30
CA GLU A 598 175.37 -91.98 -60.30
C GLU A 598 175.32 -92.70 -61.66
N GLN A 599 175.24 -94.02 -61.67
CA GLN A 599 176.05 -94.76 -62.64
C GLN A 599 175.29 -95.69 -63.56
N THR A 600 173.96 -95.56 -63.65
CA THR A 600 173.16 -96.56 -64.41
C THR A 600 172.61 -96.08 -65.75
N ASN A 601 172.38 -94.79 -65.99
CA ASN A 601 171.78 -94.36 -67.27
C ASN A 601 172.77 -93.79 -68.30
N LEU A 602 174.05 -94.17 -68.17
CA LEU A 602 175.10 -93.86 -69.15
C LEU A 602 175.46 -95.06 -70.06
N LEU A 603 174.70 -96.17 -70.09
CA LEU A 603 175.12 -97.36 -70.87
C LEU A 603 174.01 -98.26 -71.47
N ALA A 604 172.82 -97.74 -71.76
CA ALA A 604 171.85 -98.42 -72.63
C ALA A 604 171.40 -97.51 -73.79
N LEU A 605 172.31 -97.47 -74.79
CA LEU A 605 172.27 -97.01 -76.19
C LEU A 605 171.93 -95.55 -76.53
#